data_AF-A0A2W6ZKK4-F1
#
_entry.id   AF-A0A2W6ZKK4-F1
#
_cell.length_a   1.000
_cell.length_b   1.000
_cell.length_c   1.000
_cell.angle_alpha   90.00
_cell.angle_beta   90.00
_cell.angle_gamma   90.00
#
_symmetry.space_group_name_H-M   'P 1'
#
loop_
_entity.id
_entity.type
_entity.pdbx_description
1 polymer ?
#
loop_
_entity_poly.entity_id
_entity_poly.type
_entity_poly.pdbx_seq_one_letter_code
_entity_poly.pdbx_strand_id
1 'polypeptide(L)'
;MVWIPGGSFVMGSDAHYPEEAPAHRVAVEGFWIDRSPVTNAQFRKFVKATGHVTVAEHPADPVTARKDDAPAANQTAIDKVAGPLAFSGGGGLIQTT
;
A
#
# COMPACT_ATOMS: atom_id res chain seq x y z
N MET A 1 -2.76 14.34 12.43
CA MET A 1 -1.30 14.61 12.45
C MET A 1 -0.80 14.80 13.89
N VAL A 2 0.42 14.38 14.16
CA VAL A 2 1.18 14.54 15.41
C VAL A 2 2.57 15.08 15.06
N TRP A 3 3.11 15.98 15.90
CA TRP A 3 4.44 16.55 15.71
C TRP A 3 5.50 15.61 16.29
N ILE A 4 6.50 15.29 15.48
CA ILE A 4 7.69 14.56 15.90
C ILE A 4 8.85 15.56 15.90
N PRO A 5 9.47 15.81 17.07
CA PRO A 5 10.62 16.70 17.12
C PRO A 5 11.80 16.09 16.34
N GLY A 6 12.60 16.95 15.73
CA GLY A 6 13.83 16.53 15.05
C GLY A 6 14.85 15.95 16.02
N GLY A 7 15.79 15.19 15.49
CA GLY A 7 16.82 14.52 16.27
C GLY A 7 17.73 13.65 15.43
N SER A 8 18.72 13.06 16.11
CA SER A 8 19.66 12.13 15.49
C SER A 8 19.47 10.72 16.03
N PHE A 9 19.46 9.73 15.14
CA PHE A 9 19.28 8.32 15.47
C PHE A 9 20.11 7.44 14.53
N VAL A 10 20.12 6.12 14.79
CA VAL A 10 20.74 5.13 13.91
C VAL A 10 19.67 4.56 13.00
N MET A 11 19.83 4.72 11.68
CA MET A 11 18.94 4.19 10.66
C MET A 11 19.56 2.93 10.04
N GLY A 12 18.73 1.94 9.73
CA GLY A 12 19.16 0.65 9.20
C GLY A 12 19.50 -0.38 10.28
N SER A 13 19.94 -1.56 9.86
CA SER A 13 20.27 -2.70 10.71
C SER A 13 21.39 -3.53 10.10
N ASP A 14 22.41 -3.85 10.90
CA ASP A 14 23.49 -4.77 10.47
C ASP A 14 23.20 -6.24 10.80
N ALA A 15 22.04 -6.53 11.41
CA ALA A 15 21.76 -7.82 12.05
C ALA A 15 20.70 -8.68 11.35
N HIS A 16 19.95 -8.15 10.38
CA HIS A 16 18.81 -8.84 9.76
C HIS A 16 19.02 -9.07 8.26
N TYR A 17 18.53 -8.17 7.43
CA TYR A 17 18.57 -8.31 5.99
C TYR A 17 19.71 -7.48 5.40
N PRO A 18 20.47 -8.00 4.42
CA PRO A 18 21.59 -7.25 3.83
C PRO A 18 21.18 -5.90 3.24
N GLU A 19 19.97 -5.78 2.70
CA GLU A 19 19.43 -4.53 2.16
C GLU A 19 19.09 -3.46 3.21
N GLU A 20 19.02 -3.84 4.49
CA GLU A 20 18.80 -2.91 5.60
C GLU A 20 20.12 -2.36 6.18
N ALA A 21 21.26 -2.92 5.78
CA ALA A 21 22.59 -2.50 6.18
C ALA A 21 23.17 -1.43 5.24
N PRO A 22 24.14 -0.60 5.70
CA PRO A 22 24.67 -0.56 7.05
C PRO A 22 23.86 0.34 7.99
N ALA A 23 23.88 0.01 9.27
CA ALA A 23 23.40 0.90 10.32
C ALA A 23 24.29 2.16 10.38
N HIS A 24 23.69 3.34 10.25
CA HIS A 24 24.44 4.61 10.24
C HIS A 24 23.66 5.75 10.90
N ARG A 25 24.39 6.77 11.38
CA ARG A 25 23.79 7.91 12.08
C ARG A 25 23.18 8.90 11.09
N VAL A 26 21.91 9.24 11.30
CA VAL A 26 21.15 10.21 10.50
C VAL A 26 20.59 11.29 11.42
N ALA A 27 20.54 12.53 10.95
CA ALA A 27 19.83 13.63 11.60
C ALA A 27 18.65 14.06 10.72
N VAL A 28 17.47 14.24 11.32
CA VAL A 28 16.27 14.71 10.63
C VAL A 28 15.68 15.91 11.36
N GLU A 29 15.09 16.82 10.58
CA GLU A 29 14.31 17.93 11.13
C GLU A 29 12.98 17.43 11.71
N GLY A 30 12.33 18.27 12.51
CA GLY A 30 11.00 17.95 13.04
C GLY A 30 9.94 17.98 11.94
N PHE A 31 8.99 17.06 11.99
CA PHE A 31 7.95 16.94 10.98
C PHE A 31 6.63 16.45 11.59
N TRP A 32 5.56 16.61 10.82
CA TRP A 32 4.25 16.08 11.17
C TRP A 32 4.01 14.73 10.50
N ILE A 33 3.47 13.78 11.24
CA ILE A 33 3.01 12.50 10.70
C ILE A 33 1.58 12.21 11.14
N ASP A 34 0.78 11.54 10.33
CA ASP A 34 -0.53 11.08 10.79
C ASP A 34 -0.42 9.92 11.77
N ARG A 35 -1.32 9.91 12.76
CA ARG A 35 -1.35 8.86 13.80
C ARG A 35 -1.84 7.52 13.22
N SER A 36 -2.60 7.56 12.14
CA SER A 36 -3.18 6.40 11.48
C SER A 36 -2.94 6.46 9.98
N PRO A 37 -2.85 5.32 9.29
CA PRO A 37 -2.81 5.29 7.83
C PRO A 37 -4.02 6.01 7.21
N VAL A 38 -3.84 6.48 5.97
CA VAL A 38 -4.94 7.02 5.17
C VAL A 38 -5.96 5.91 4.91
N THR A 39 -7.21 6.17 5.28
CA THR A 39 -8.31 5.22 5.08
C THR A 39 -8.82 5.25 3.64
N ASN A 40 -9.41 4.14 3.20
CA ASN A 40 -10.11 4.08 1.91
C ASN A 40 -11.19 5.16 1.77
N ALA A 41 -11.86 5.54 2.87
CA ALA A 41 -12.85 6.61 2.85
C ALA A 41 -12.23 7.99 2.57
N GLN A 42 -11.06 8.29 3.13
CA GLN A 42 -10.31 9.51 2.86
C GLN A 42 -9.77 9.51 1.43
N PHE A 43 -9.17 8.40 0.98
CA PHE A 43 -8.68 8.29 -0.39
C PHE A 43 -9.80 8.44 -1.43
N ARG A 44 -10.99 7.86 -1.20
CA ARG A 44 -12.16 8.09 -2.06
C ARG A 44 -12.57 9.55 -2.17
N LYS A 45 -12.46 10.33 -1.10
CA LYS A 45 -12.74 11.78 -1.15
C LYS A 45 -11.73 12.49 -2.04
N PHE A 46 -10.46 12.13 -1.95
CA PHE A 46 -9.41 12.63 -2.83
C PHE A 46 -9.70 12.33 -4.31
N VAL A 47 -9.97 11.06 -4.66
CA VAL A 47 -10.30 10.65 -6.04
C VAL A 47 -11.49 11.43 -6.58
N LYS A 48 -12.56 11.58 -5.80
CA LYS A 48 -13.74 12.35 -6.22
C LYS A 48 -13.44 13.84 -6.47
N ALA A 49 -12.50 14.40 -5.70
CA ALA A 49 -12.15 15.82 -5.81
C ALA A 49 -11.17 16.09 -6.97
N THR A 50 -10.28 15.14 -7.29
CA THR A 50 -9.20 15.35 -8.26
C THR A 50 -9.38 14.60 -9.58
N GLY A 51 -10.30 13.63 -9.62
CA GLY A 51 -10.41 12.70 -10.75
C GLY A 51 -9.20 11.78 -10.91
N HIS A 52 -8.43 11.56 -9.84
CA HIS A 52 -7.22 10.75 -9.90
C HIS A 52 -7.50 9.30 -10.30
N VAL A 53 -6.75 8.79 -11.28
CA VAL A 53 -6.76 7.39 -11.75
C VAL A 53 -5.46 6.74 -11.31
N THR A 54 -5.56 5.64 -10.62
CA THR A 54 -4.42 4.88 -10.11
C THR A 54 -3.80 4.02 -11.21
N VAL A 55 -2.52 3.67 -11.04
CA VAL A 55 -1.83 2.76 -11.98
C VAL A 55 -2.54 1.41 -12.09
N ALA A 56 -3.14 0.91 -11.00
CA ALA A 56 -3.90 -0.33 -10.99
C ALA A 56 -5.20 -0.28 -11.82
N GLU A 57 -5.71 0.92 -12.09
CA GLU A 57 -6.89 1.13 -12.95
C GLU A 57 -6.51 1.29 -14.43
N HIS A 58 -5.22 1.38 -14.75
CA HIS A 58 -4.76 1.29 -16.13
C HIS A 58 -4.66 -0.17 -16.57
N PRO A 59 -5.07 -0.51 -17.80
CA PRO A 59 -4.81 -1.83 -18.36
C PRO A 59 -3.30 -2.12 -18.28
N ALA A 60 -2.95 -3.30 -17.77
CA ALA A 60 -1.57 -3.74 -17.77
C ALA A 60 -1.05 -3.72 -19.21
N ASP A 61 0.04 -3.00 -19.45
CA ASP A 61 0.72 -3.03 -20.73
C ASP A 61 1.42 -4.40 -20.85
N PRO A 62 1.04 -5.25 -21.83
CA PRO A 62 1.60 -6.58 -21.99
C PRO A 62 3.11 -6.59 -22.28
N VAL A 63 3.70 -5.46 -22.68
CA VAL A 63 5.15 -5.34 -22.95
C VAL A 63 5.94 -5.06 -21.66
N THR A 64 5.34 -4.41 -20.66
CA THR A 64 6.01 -3.98 -19.43
C THR A 64 5.53 -4.67 -18.16
N ALA A 65 4.44 -5.45 -18.23
CA ALA A 65 3.94 -6.24 -17.11
C ALA A 65 5.02 -7.22 -16.60
N ARG A 66 5.34 -7.19 -15.30
CA ARG A 66 6.12 -8.27 -14.70
C ARG A 66 5.27 -9.54 -14.73
N LYS A 67 5.92 -10.71 -14.82
CA LYS A 67 5.23 -12.00 -14.84
C LYS A 67 4.32 -12.22 -13.62
N ASP A 68 4.61 -11.53 -12.51
CA ASP A 68 3.86 -11.60 -11.26
C ASP A 68 2.68 -10.60 -11.22
N ASP A 69 2.62 -9.65 -12.17
CA ASP A 69 1.58 -8.61 -12.28
C ASP A 69 0.38 -9.06 -13.14
N ALA A 70 0.40 -10.30 -13.65
CA ALA A 70 -0.66 -10.80 -14.53
C ALA A 70 -2.00 -10.79 -13.78
N PRO A 71 -2.99 -9.99 -14.22
CA PRO A 71 -4.27 -9.96 -13.54
C PRO A 71 -4.92 -11.32 -13.70
N ALA A 72 -5.34 -11.95 -12.60
CA ALA A 72 -6.34 -13.00 -12.64
C ALA A 72 -7.63 -12.38 -13.22
N ALA A 73 -7.74 -12.42 -14.54
CA ALA A 73 -8.78 -11.72 -15.27
C ALA A 73 -10.14 -12.40 -14.97
N ASN A 74 -11.07 -11.62 -14.44
CA ASN A 74 -12.43 -11.66 -14.97
C ASN A 74 -12.94 -10.23 -15.20
N GLN A 75 -13.50 -10.00 -16.38
CA GLN A 75 -14.07 -8.71 -16.81
C GLN A 75 -15.26 -8.27 -15.92
N THR A 76 -15.75 -9.14 -15.04
CA THR A 76 -16.86 -8.88 -14.11
C THR A 76 -16.39 -8.29 -12.77
N ALA A 77 -15.08 -8.23 -12.52
CA ALA A 77 -14.50 -7.74 -11.27
C ALA A 77 -14.26 -6.23 -11.27
N ILE A 78 -14.01 -5.62 -12.43
CA ILE A 78 -13.79 -4.18 -12.58
C ILE A 78 -15.00 -3.35 -12.14
N ASP A 79 -16.23 -3.81 -12.41
CA ASP A 79 -17.46 -3.16 -11.92
C ASP A 79 -17.68 -3.32 -10.41
N LYS A 80 -16.96 -4.25 -9.74
CA LYS A 80 -17.07 -4.52 -8.30
C LYS A 80 -15.96 -3.90 -7.45
N VAL A 81 -14.86 -3.45 -8.04
CA VAL A 81 -13.72 -2.85 -7.30
C VAL A 81 -14.03 -1.42 -6.83
N ALA A 82 -15.07 -0.77 -7.37
CA ALA A 82 -15.53 0.56 -6.92
C ALA A 82 -16.52 0.53 -5.73
N GLY A 83 -16.50 -0.52 -4.90
CA GLY A 83 -17.29 -0.63 -3.65
C GLY A 83 -16.40 -0.92 -2.44
N PRO A 84 -16.79 -0.57 -1.20
CA PRO A 84 -15.97 -0.79 -0.02
C PRO A 84 -15.64 -2.27 0.11
N LEU A 85 -14.36 -2.61 0.31
CA LEU A 85 -13.89 -3.94 0.69
C LEU A 85 -14.74 -4.49 1.86
N ALA A 86 -15.76 -5.26 1.52
CA ALA A 86 -16.54 -6.05 2.44
C ALA A 86 -16.00 -7.47 2.34
N PHE A 87 -15.11 -7.84 3.26
CA PHE A 87 -14.89 -9.25 3.57
C PHE A 87 -16.17 -9.75 4.25
N SER A 88 -17.11 -10.26 3.45
CA SER A 88 -18.23 -11.06 3.91
C SER A 88 -17.72 -12.47 4.14
N GLY A 89 -17.54 -12.85 5.41
CA GLY A 89 -17.32 -14.24 5.79
C GLY A 89 -18.45 -15.11 5.24
N GLY A 90 -18.08 -16.13 4.46
CA GLY A 90 -18.97 -17.19 4.01
C GLY A 90 -18.27 -18.50 4.24
N GLY A 91 -18.75 -19.26 5.22
CA GLY A 91 -18.17 -20.53 5.64
C GLY A 91 -18.08 -21.52 4.48
N GLY A 92 -16.91 -22.15 4.35
CA GLY A 92 -16.65 -23.26 3.46
C GLY A 92 -15.44 -24.00 3.97
N LEU A 93 -15.66 -25.21 4.48
CA LEU A 93 -14.66 -26.13 5.02
C LEU A 93 -13.44 -26.26 4.10
N ILE A 94 -12.24 -26.04 4.65
CA ILE A 94 -11.00 -26.48 4.04
C ILE A 94 -10.50 -27.68 4.85
N GLN A 95 -10.76 -28.89 4.34
CA GLN A 95 -9.92 -30.03 4.68
C GLN A 95 -8.72 -30.03 3.75
N THR A 96 -7.53 -30.05 4.32
CA THR A 96 -6.32 -30.56 3.66
C THR A 96 -5.45 -31.22 4.72
N THR A 97 -5.16 -32.50 4.51
CA THR A 97 -4.01 -33.23 5.08
C THR A 97 -2.70 -32.50 4.85
#